data_AF-A0A1E5QFL1-F1
#
_entry.id   AF-A0A1E5QFL1-F1
#
_cell.length_a   1.000
_cell.length_b   1.000
_cell.length_c   1.000
_cell.angle_alpha   90.00
_cell.angle_beta   90.00
_cell.angle_gamma   90.00
#
_symmetry.space_group_name_H-M   'P 1'
#
loop_
_entity.id
_entity.type
_entity.pdbx_description
1 polymer ?
#
loop_
_entity_poly.entity_id
_entity_poly.type
_entity_poly.pdbx_seq_one_letter_code
_entity_poly.pdbx_strand_id
1 'polypeptide(L)'
;MRRRDRLNILTIIKRITFIFIGISAVCSSAVLFLWIFGLPGTQNGYARGWELGLYTLFHYVVGCVFFFVTYVIGILVSKKFQRMRNFNLFTISIFWIFFLYSAFNMLRAFYMMFSAS
;
A
#
# COMPACT_ATOMS: atom_id res chain seq x y z
N MET A 1 -23.65 -13.05 -17.82
CA MET A 1 -22.92 -11.76 -17.84
C MET A 1 -22.21 -11.58 -19.18
N ARG A 2 -22.46 -10.48 -19.91
CA ARG A 2 -21.87 -10.25 -21.25
C ARG A 2 -20.37 -9.93 -21.11
N ARG A 3 -19.57 -10.28 -22.12
CA ARG A 3 -18.10 -10.01 -22.17
C ARG A 3 -17.77 -8.52 -21.97
N ARG A 4 -18.69 -7.63 -22.38
CA ARG A 4 -18.62 -6.17 -22.21
C ARG A 4 -18.70 -5.76 -20.74
N ASP A 5 -19.61 -6.35 -19.97
CA ASP A 5 -19.80 -6.05 -18.54
C ASP A 5 -18.53 -6.36 -17.73
N ARG A 6 -17.87 -7.50 -18.03
CA ARG A 6 -16.61 -7.89 -17.39
C ARG A 6 -15.45 -6.93 -17.68
N LEU A 7 -15.40 -6.34 -18.88
CA LEU A 7 -14.37 -5.36 -19.23
C LEU A 7 -14.61 -4.01 -18.54
N ASN A 8 -15.87 -3.60 -18.39
CA ASN A 8 -16.25 -2.37 -17.68
C ASN A 8 -15.91 -2.48 -16.19
N ILE A 9 -16.27 -3.59 -15.54
CA ILE A 9 -15.97 -3.84 -14.13
C ILE A 9 -14.45 -3.80 -13.89
N LEU A 10 -13.66 -4.48 -14.72
CA LEU A 10 -12.20 -4.49 -14.59
C LEU A 10 -11.59 -3.08 -14.72
N THR A 11 -12.13 -2.27 -15.63
CA THR A 11 -11.67 -0.90 -15.85
C THR A 11 -11.98 -0.01 -14.64
N ILE A 12 -13.15 -0.20 -14.03
CA ILE A 12 -13.55 0.49 -12.80
C ILE A 12 -12.61 0.09 -11.64
N ILE A 13 -12.37 -1.21 -11.43
CA ILE A 13 -11.47 -1.71 -10.38
C ILE A 13 -10.07 -1.11 -10.50
N LYS A 14 -9.53 -1.03 -11.73
CA LYS A 14 -8.23 -0.41 -11.99
C LYS A 14 -8.20 1.07 -11.58
N ARG A 15 -9.22 1.84 -11.97
CA ARG A 15 -9.32 3.26 -11.64
C ARG A 15 -9.41 3.50 -10.13
N ILE A 16 -10.26 2.75 -9.45
CA ILE A 16 -10.42 2.83 -7.99
C ILE A 16 -9.09 2.49 -7.30
N THR A 17 -8.45 1.38 -7.69
CA THR A 17 -7.18 0.97 -7.10
C THR A 17 -6.10 2.05 -7.25
N PHE A 18 -6.04 2.71 -8.41
CA PHE A 18 -5.06 3.76 -8.66
C PHE A 18 -5.29 5.01 -7.80
N ILE A 19 -6.56 5.42 -7.64
CA ILE A 19 -6.93 6.51 -6.74
C ILE A 19 -6.52 6.16 -5.30
N PHE A 20 -6.79 4.93 -4.86
CA PHE A 20 -6.40 4.46 -3.54
C PHE A 20 -4.88 4.44 -3.34
N ILE A 21 -4.10 4.00 -4.33
CA ILE A 21 -2.63 4.05 -4.26
C ILE A 21 -2.16 5.49 -4.09
N GLY A 22 -2.69 6.43 -4.88
CA GLY A 22 -2.31 7.84 -4.81
C GLY A 22 -2.63 8.47 -3.45
N ILE A 23 -3.88 8.33 -3.00
CA ILE A 23 -4.31 8.88 -1.70
C ILE A 23 -3.50 8.26 -0.57
N SER A 24 -3.36 6.93 -0.55
CA SER A 24 -2.64 6.24 0.52
C SER A 24 -1.15 6.59 0.54
N ALA A 25 -0.48 6.73 -0.61
CA ALA A 25 0.92 7.17 -0.66
C ALA A 25 1.10 8.58 -0.10
N VAL A 26 0.21 9.53 -0.44
CA VAL A 26 0.23 10.89 0.09
C VAL A 26 -0.01 10.90 1.60
N CYS A 27 -1.06 10.22 2.06
CA CYS A 27 -1.38 10.11 3.48
C CYS A 27 -0.24 9.45 4.27
N SER A 28 0.31 8.33 3.79
CA SER A 28 1.41 7.65 4.47
C SER A 28 2.69 8.46 4.48
N SER A 29 2.97 9.27 3.45
CA SER A 29 4.13 10.18 3.46
C SER A 29 3.97 11.30 4.49
N ALA A 30 2.76 11.86 4.61
CA ALA A 30 2.47 12.86 5.64
C ALA A 30 2.56 12.26 7.05
N VAL A 31 2.02 11.06 7.24
CA VAL A 31 2.12 10.34 8.53
C VAL A 31 3.57 9.98 8.83
N LEU A 32 4.36 9.54 7.85
CA LEU A 32 5.78 9.24 8.01
C LEU A 32 6.56 10.48 8.44
N PHE A 33 6.29 11.63 7.83
CA PHE A 33 6.88 12.90 8.25
C PHE A 33 6.60 13.16 9.73
N LEU A 34 5.34 13.07 10.16
CA LEU A 34 4.97 13.24 11.57
C LEU A 34 5.64 12.19 12.48
N TRP A 35 5.76 10.95 12.01
CA TRP A 35 6.32 9.84 12.77
C TRP A 35 7.81 10.03 13.06
N ILE A 36 8.57 10.57 12.10
CA ILE A 36 10.01 10.85 12.22
C ILE A 36 10.28 11.92 13.29
N PHE A 37 9.38 12.89 13.47
CA PHE A 37 9.51 13.90 14.53
C PHE A 37 9.03 13.42 15.90
N GLY A 38 8.39 12.25 15.97
CA GLY A 38 8.08 11.62 17.25
C GLY A 38 9.36 11.12 17.92
N LEU A 39 9.57 11.48 19.19
CA LEU A 39 10.70 10.97 19.97
C LEU A 39 10.38 9.56 20.48
N PRO A 40 11.13 8.51 20.08
CA PRO A 40 10.96 7.20 20.69
C PRO A 40 11.40 7.27 22.16
N GLY A 41 10.55 6.82 23.08
CA GLY A 41 10.90 6.65 24.48
C GLY A 41 11.99 5.57 24.69
N THR A 42 12.46 5.40 25.93
CA THR A 42 13.47 4.40 26.28
C THR A 42 12.85 3.00 26.47
N GLN A 43 13.23 2.05 25.61
CA GLN A 43 12.98 0.59 25.66
C GLN A 43 11.66 0.07 26.28
N ASN A 44 10.57 0.82 26.13
CA ASN A 44 9.24 0.45 26.61
C ASN A 44 8.35 0.02 25.42
N GLY A 45 7.12 -0.44 25.70
CA GLY A 45 6.18 -0.83 24.64
C GLY A 45 5.93 0.29 23.61
N TYR A 46 6.02 1.54 24.07
CA TYR A 46 6.03 2.73 23.22
C TYR A 46 7.15 2.74 22.18
N ALA A 47 8.41 2.54 22.59
CA ALA A 47 9.55 2.51 21.67
C ALA A 47 9.39 1.42 20.59
N ARG A 48 8.95 0.22 20.98
CA ARG A 48 8.75 -0.90 20.05
C ARG A 48 7.62 -0.64 19.05
N GLY A 49 6.51 -0.08 19.50
CA GLY A 49 5.41 0.29 18.62
C GLY A 49 5.78 1.43 17.70
N TRP A 50 6.52 2.43 18.18
CA TRP A 50 7.05 3.52 17.35
C TRP A 50 7.97 2.99 16.24
N GLU A 51 8.91 2.10 16.56
CA GLU A 51 9.83 1.50 15.59
C GLU A 51 9.07 0.68 14.53
N LEU A 52 8.14 -0.17 14.97
CA LEU A 52 7.29 -0.96 14.05
C LEU A 52 6.48 -0.07 13.10
N GLY A 53 5.89 1.01 13.62
CA GLY A 53 5.13 1.96 12.82
C GLY A 53 6.01 2.68 11.80
N LEU A 54 7.21 3.12 12.21
CA LEU A 54 8.18 3.76 11.32
C LEU A 54 8.59 2.83 10.18
N TYR A 55 8.98 1.59 10.49
CA TYR A 55 9.31 0.60 9.48
C TYR A 55 8.15 0.34 8.54
N THR A 56 6.93 0.21 9.08
CA THR A 56 5.73 -0.05 8.28
C THR A 56 5.47 1.09 7.31
N LEU A 57 5.56 2.35 7.76
CA LEU A 57 5.37 3.52 6.90
C LEU A 57 6.43 3.63 5.82
N PHE A 58 7.71 3.40 6.15
CA PHE A 58 8.80 3.40 5.16
C PHE A 58 8.60 2.31 4.11
N HIS A 59 8.36 1.07 4.54
CA HIS A 59 8.11 -0.04 3.61
C HIS A 59 6.88 0.23 2.76
N TYR A 60 5.83 0.82 3.34
CA TYR A 60 4.62 1.15 2.62
C TYR A 60 4.85 2.15 1.49
N VAL A 61 5.56 3.26 1.76
CA VAL A 61 5.92 4.26 0.74
C VAL A 61 6.76 3.64 -0.37
N VAL A 62 7.81 2.87 -0.02
CA VAL A 62 8.67 2.19 -1.00
C VAL A 62 7.86 1.17 -1.82
N GLY A 63 6.98 0.41 -1.16
CA GLY A 63 6.09 -0.55 -1.81
C GLY A 63 5.16 0.13 -2.80
N CYS A 64 4.52 1.25 -2.45
CA CYS A 64 3.69 2.04 -3.36
C CYS A 64 4.44 2.48 -4.62
N VAL A 65 5.68 2.96 -4.48
CA VAL A 65 6.52 3.33 -5.63
C VAL A 65 6.82 2.11 -6.50
N PHE A 66 7.19 0.99 -5.89
CA PHE A 66 7.46 -0.25 -6.62
C PHE A 66 6.22 -0.77 -7.38
N PHE A 67 5.03 -0.72 -6.76
CA PHE A 67 3.76 -1.07 -7.40
C PHE A 67 3.44 -0.13 -8.57
N PHE A 68 3.67 1.17 -8.39
CA PHE A 68 3.46 2.14 -9.47
C PHE A 68 4.36 1.84 -10.66
N VAL A 69 5.66 1.63 -10.44
CA VAL A 69 6.64 1.32 -11.49
C VAL A 69 6.27 0.01 -12.21
N THR A 70 6.02 -1.07 -11.47
CA THR A 70 5.64 -2.37 -12.05
C THR A 70 4.32 -2.30 -12.83
N TYR A 71 3.36 -1.51 -12.35
CA TYR A 71 2.10 -1.28 -13.06
C TYR A 71 2.30 -0.48 -14.36
N VAL A 72 3.10 0.59 -14.36
CA VAL A 72 3.42 1.36 -15.57
C VAL A 72 4.13 0.48 -16.60
N ILE A 73 5.13 -0.31 -16.17
CA ILE A 73 5.79 -1.29 -17.04
C ILE A 73 4.78 -2.30 -17.60
N GLY A 74 3.88 -2.81 -16.75
CA GLY A 74 2.80 -3.71 -17.15
C GLY A 74 1.90 -3.13 -18.24
N ILE A 75 1.55 -1.84 -18.14
CA ILE A 75 0.78 -1.14 -19.18
C ILE A 75 1.58 -1.03 -20.47
N LEU A 76 2.83 -0.55 -20.40
CA LEU A 76 3.69 -0.35 -21.57
C LEU A 76 3.89 -1.67 -22.34
N VAL A 77 4.14 -2.76 -21.62
CA VAL A 77 4.26 -4.10 -22.22
C VAL A 77 2.92 -4.62 -22.74
N SER A 78 1.80 -4.37 -22.04
CA SER A 78 0.48 -4.81 -22.50
C SER A 78 0.01 -4.14 -23.80
N LYS A 79 0.44 -2.90 -24.07
CA LYS A 79 0.19 -2.23 -25.35
C LYS A 79 0.88 -2.97 -26.51
N LYS A 80 2.02 -3.63 -26.24
CA LYS A 80 2.77 -4.42 -27.22
C LYS A 80 2.26 -5.86 -27.34
N PHE A 81 1.70 -6.43 -26.28
CA PHE A 81 1.16 -7.80 -26.24
C PHE A 81 -0.22 -7.84 -25.57
N GLN A 82 -1.29 -8.06 -26.36
CA GLN A 82 -2.70 -8.09 -25.92
C GLN A 82 -3.04 -9.12 -24.81
N ARG A 83 -2.11 -10.00 -24.42
CA ARG A 83 -2.36 -11.14 -23.53
C ARG A 83 -2.17 -10.84 -22.02
N MET A 84 -1.93 -9.59 -21.63
CA MET A 84 -1.52 -9.22 -20.26
C MET A 84 -2.68 -8.82 -19.31
N ARG A 85 -3.92 -9.29 -19.55
CA ARG A 85 -5.06 -8.96 -18.65
C ARG A 85 -4.91 -9.58 -17.26
N ASN A 86 -4.40 -10.82 -17.18
CA ASN A 86 -4.23 -11.53 -15.92
C ASN A 86 -3.08 -10.95 -15.08
N PHE A 87 -2.03 -10.43 -15.73
CA PHE A 87 -0.91 -9.77 -15.06
C PHE A 87 -1.37 -8.54 -14.26
N ASN A 88 -2.23 -7.70 -14.85
CA ASN A 88 -2.77 -6.53 -14.16
C ASN A 88 -3.61 -6.90 -12.92
N LEU A 89 -4.42 -7.96 -13.02
CA LEU A 89 -5.21 -8.43 -11.88
C LEU A 89 -4.32 -8.95 -10.76
N PHE A 90 -3.28 -9.70 -11.11
CA PHE A 90 -2.29 -10.18 -10.15
C PHE A 90 -1.59 -9.04 -9.42
N THR A 91 -1.11 -8.00 -10.13
CA THR A 91 -0.49 -6.82 -9.51
C THR A 91 -1.45 -6.09 -8.56
N ILE A 92 -2.71 -5.94 -8.96
CA ILE A 92 -3.75 -5.33 -8.10
C ILE A 92 -3.98 -6.16 -6.83
N SER A 93 -4.06 -7.49 -6.95
CA SER A 93 -4.23 -8.37 -5.79
C SER A 93 -3.06 -8.29 -4.81
N ILE A 94 -1.81 -8.26 -5.31
CA ILE A 94 -0.64 -8.11 -4.44
C ILE A 94 -0.68 -6.75 -3.71
N PHE A 95 -1.06 -5.67 -4.41
CA PHE A 95 -1.19 -4.36 -3.77
C PHE A 95 -2.17 -4.39 -2.59
N TRP A 96 -3.36 -4.99 -2.76
CA TRP A 96 -4.34 -5.09 -1.68
C TRP A 96 -3.86 -5.93 -0.49
N ILE A 97 -3.14 -7.03 -0.75
CA ILE A 97 -2.53 -7.86 0.31
C ILE A 97 -1.49 -7.04 1.08
N PHE A 98 -0.62 -6.33 0.37
CA PHE A 98 0.41 -5.48 0.98
C PHE A 98 -0.19 -4.32 1.78
N PHE A 99 -1.27 -3.71 1.27
CA PHE A 99 -2.03 -2.69 1.96
C PHE A 99 -2.60 -3.19 3.29
N LEU A 100 -3.28 -4.34 3.27
CA LEU A 100 -3.87 -4.92 4.47
C LEU A 100 -2.79 -5.33 5.49
N TYR A 101 -1.68 -5.91 5.03
CA TYR A 101 -0.54 -6.23 5.88
C TYR A 101 0.02 -4.99 6.59
N SER A 102 0.19 -3.90 5.84
CA SER A 102 0.71 -2.63 6.38
C SER A 102 -0.28 -2.00 7.35
N ALA A 103 -1.58 -2.01 7.04
CA ALA A 103 -2.62 -1.52 7.94
C ALA A 103 -2.64 -2.31 9.26
N PHE A 104 -2.50 -3.64 9.21
CA PHE A 104 -2.44 -4.48 10.40
C PHE A 104 -1.21 -4.18 11.26
N ASN A 105 -0.03 -4.00 10.65
CA ASN A 105 1.17 -3.62 11.38
C ASN A 105 1.08 -2.23 12.00
N MET A 106 0.42 -1.27 11.35
CA MET A 106 0.15 0.05 11.95
C MET A 106 -0.78 -0.08 13.16
N LEU A 107 -1.85 -0.87 13.07
CA LEU A 107 -2.73 -1.13 14.21
C LEU A 107 -1.97 -1.79 15.37
N ARG A 108 -1.10 -2.75 15.06
CA ARG A 108 -0.24 -3.41 16.05
C ARG A 108 0.76 -2.44 16.68
N ALA A 109 1.36 -1.55 15.90
CA ALA A 109 2.24 -0.50 16.37
C ALA A 109 1.52 0.40 17.39
N PHE A 110 0.32 0.90 17.05
CA PHE A 110 -0.49 1.70 17.95
C PHE A 110 -0.91 0.95 19.21
N TYR A 111 -1.31 -0.32 19.08
CA TYR A 111 -1.63 -1.16 20.22
C TYR A 111 -0.44 -1.25 21.17
N MET A 112 0.76 -1.57 20.67
CA MET A 112 1.98 -1.62 21.50
C MET A 112 2.31 -0.28 22.18
N MET A 113 2.05 0.85 21.50
CA MET A 113 2.33 2.18 22.06
C MET A 113 1.41 2.55 23.21
N PHE A 114 0.14 2.14 23.15
CA PHE A 114 -0.90 2.60 24.08
C PHE A 114 -1.46 1.51 25.00
N SER A 115 -1.14 0.24 24.79
CA SER A 115 -1.52 -0.86 25.67
C SER A 115 -0.45 -1.23 26.70
N ALA A 116 0.74 -0.63 26.61
CA ALA A 116 1.88 -0.87 27.50
C ALA A 116 2.01 0.18 28.62
N SER A 117 0.96 0.98 28.85
CA SER A 117 0.82 1.88 30.00
C SER A 117 0.27 1.14 31.21
#